data_AF-A0A7T4QTE2-F1
#
_entry.id   AF-A0A7T4QTE2-F1
#
_cell.length_a   1.000
_cell.length_b   1.000
_cell.length_c   1.000
_cell.angle_alpha   90.00
_cell.angle_beta   90.00
_cell.angle_gamma   90.00
#
_symmetry.space_group_name_H-M   'P 1'
#
loop_
_entity.id
_entity.type
_entity.pdbx_description
1 polymer ?
#
loop_
_entity_poly.entity_id
_entity_poly.type
_entity_poly.pdbx_seq_one_letter_code
_entity_poly.pdbx_strand_id
1 'polypeptide(L)'
;MQSNQEILVEAILNQYEVDKTQLPTDILEQIYTLSSNLVTSHDIINYTESIGRLLNKDEKTAELLEILDDEVHIIIHKLKFIAASDRPKVILLDGLNPAVINTSDYLQECIKIAGGIPTYTISEADKVIIINSEELTIAQIPALLSDTNWSDSNAVKLNQVFLINKEEFGKTPGADYCLELETLAEILQPKYFFYGLEGNTWIQFQLQ
;
A
#
# COMPACT_ATOMS: atom_id res chain seq x y z
N MET A 1 16.03 15.59 -5.00
CA MET A 1 14.91 14.65 -4.77
C MET A 1 14.31 14.33 -6.11
N GLN A 2 14.17 13.04 -6.44
CA GLN A 2 13.39 12.61 -7.60
C GLN A 2 11.91 12.90 -7.32
N SER A 3 11.13 13.19 -8.36
CA SER A 3 9.67 13.30 -8.26
C SER A 3 9.01 11.92 -8.15
N ASN A 4 7.79 11.84 -7.58
CA ASN A 4 7.04 10.57 -7.52
C ASN A 4 6.84 9.94 -8.90
N GLN A 5 6.73 10.75 -9.96
CA GLN A 5 6.63 10.24 -11.32
C GLN A 5 7.94 9.60 -11.78
N GLU A 6 9.10 10.17 -11.42
CA GLU A 6 10.40 9.56 -11.74
C GLU A 6 10.60 8.23 -10.99
N ILE A 7 10.22 8.19 -9.72
CA ILE A 7 10.29 6.97 -8.89
C ILE A 7 9.38 5.89 -9.48
N LEU A 8 8.14 6.23 -9.84
CA LEU A 8 7.19 5.30 -10.46
C LEU A 8 7.75 4.74 -11.77
N VAL A 9 8.22 5.61 -12.67
CA VAL A 9 8.80 5.19 -13.95
C VAL A 9 9.99 4.26 -13.71
N GLU A 10 10.90 4.62 -12.82
CA GLU A 10 12.07 3.80 -12.49
C GLU A 10 11.66 2.42 -11.93
N ALA A 11 10.68 2.38 -11.01
CA ALA A 11 10.15 1.13 -10.46
C ALA A 11 9.59 0.22 -11.55
N ILE A 12 8.75 0.74 -12.45
CA ILE A 12 8.16 -0.08 -13.53
C ILE A 12 9.24 -0.50 -14.54
N LEU A 13 10.17 0.38 -14.92
CA LEU A 13 11.27 0.02 -15.82
C LEU A 13 12.15 -1.09 -15.25
N ASN A 14 12.40 -1.09 -13.94
CA ASN A 14 13.14 -2.16 -13.27
C ASN A 14 12.42 -3.51 -13.35
N GLN A 15 11.08 -3.54 -13.27
CA GLN A 15 10.30 -4.77 -13.48
C GLN A 15 10.41 -5.30 -14.92
N TYR A 16 10.60 -4.40 -15.88
CA TYR A 16 10.92 -4.74 -17.26
C TYR A 16 12.40 -5.05 -17.49
N GLU A 17 13.26 -5.00 -16.46
CA GLU A 17 14.71 -5.16 -16.58
C GLU A 17 15.33 -4.17 -17.59
N VAL A 18 14.84 -2.92 -17.58
CA VAL A 18 15.29 -1.86 -18.46
C VAL A 18 15.97 -0.77 -17.63
N ASP A 19 17.23 -0.49 -17.95
CA ASP A 19 17.94 0.67 -17.42
C ASP A 19 17.44 1.93 -18.15
N LYS A 20 16.85 2.86 -17.38
CA LYS A 20 16.36 4.17 -17.88
C LYS A 20 17.41 4.92 -18.69
N THR A 21 18.70 4.81 -18.35
CA THR A 21 19.79 5.54 -19.03
C THR A 21 20.07 5.03 -20.44
N GLN A 22 19.58 3.83 -20.76
CA GLN A 22 19.77 3.17 -22.05
C GLN A 22 18.58 3.38 -23.00
N LEU A 23 17.51 4.01 -22.53
CA LEU A 23 16.32 4.28 -23.35
C LEU A 23 16.52 5.46 -24.30
N PRO A 24 16.00 5.36 -25.54
CA PRO A 24 15.87 6.51 -26.43
C PRO A 24 15.10 7.65 -25.76
N THR A 25 15.56 8.88 -25.94
CA THR A 25 14.96 10.07 -25.30
C THR A 25 13.48 10.23 -25.66
N ASP A 26 13.09 9.93 -26.90
CA ASP A 26 11.70 10.01 -27.38
C ASP A 26 10.77 9.00 -26.72
N ILE A 27 11.27 7.79 -26.40
CA ILE A 27 10.50 6.79 -25.64
C ILE A 27 10.35 7.24 -24.19
N LEU A 28 11.42 7.74 -23.59
CA LEU A 28 11.39 8.23 -22.21
C LEU A 28 10.43 9.42 -22.05
N GLU A 29 10.43 10.36 -23.01
CA GLU A 29 9.47 11.46 -23.05
C GLU A 29 8.02 10.96 -23.12
N GLN A 30 7.74 9.97 -23.99
CA GLN A 30 6.41 9.36 -24.09
C GLN A 30 5.97 8.69 -22.78
N ILE A 31 6.86 7.97 -22.10
CA ILE A 31 6.57 7.37 -20.79
C ILE A 31 6.19 8.47 -19.78
N TYR A 32 6.92 9.58 -19.76
CA TYR A 32 6.60 10.72 -18.88
C TYR A 32 5.32 11.48 -19.24
N THR A 33 4.73 11.25 -20.43
CA THR A 33 3.40 11.78 -20.76
C THR A 33 2.25 10.95 -20.19
N LEU A 34 2.52 9.70 -19.75
CA LEU A 34 1.51 8.84 -19.16
C LEU A 34 1.06 9.40 -17.80
N SER A 35 -0.25 9.29 -17.52
CA SER A 35 -0.82 9.71 -16.24
C SER A 35 -0.28 8.85 -15.10
N SER A 36 0.36 9.48 -14.12
CA SER A 36 0.82 8.84 -12.87
C SER A 36 -0.19 8.89 -11.73
N ASN A 37 -1.42 9.36 -11.99
CA ASN A 37 -2.51 9.32 -11.02
C ASN A 37 -3.13 7.92 -10.98
N LEU A 38 -2.49 6.99 -10.28
CA LEU A 38 -2.90 5.60 -10.18
C LEU A 38 -3.64 5.36 -8.86
N VAL A 39 -4.89 4.89 -8.91
CA VAL A 39 -5.71 4.66 -7.72
C VAL A 39 -6.22 3.22 -7.69
N THR A 40 -6.76 2.73 -8.79
CA THR A 40 -7.40 1.40 -8.89
C THR A 40 -6.47 0.37 -9.53
N SER A 41 -6.72 -0.91 -9.30
CA SER A 41 -5.96 -2.00 -9.97
C SER A 41 -5.90 -1.83 -11.49
N HIS A 42 -6.99 -1.34 -12.10
CA HIS A 42 -7.06 -1.07 -13.54
C HIS A 42 -6.11 0.04 -13.96
N ASP A 43 -5.94 1.09 -13.15
CA ASP A 43 -4.99 2.17 -13.45
C ASP A 43 -3.56 1.63 -13.46
N ILE A 44 -3.19 0.82 -12.45
CA ILE A 44 -1.85 0.19 -12.35
C ILE A 44 -1.61 -0.75 -13.54
N ILE A 45 -2.57 -1.61 -13.88
CA ILE A 45 -2.50 -2.55 -15.01
C ILE A 45 -2.35 -1.79 -16.32
N ASN A 46 -3.18 -0.77 -16.58
CA ASN A 46 -3.14 0.02 -17.81
C ASN A 46 -1.82 0.80 -17.95
N TYR A 47 -1.29 1.33 -16.84
CA TYR A 47 -0.02 2.03 -16.81
C TYR A 47 1.13 1.08 -17.18
N THR A 48 1.15 -0.10 -16.56
CA THR A 48 2.15 -1.15 -16.81
C THR A 48 2.08 -1.64 -18.26
N GLU A 49 0.88 -1.86 -18.81
CA GLU A 49 0.67 -2.23 -20.21
C GLU A 49 1.16 -1.14 -21.16
N SER A 50 0.86 0.12 -20.88
CA SER A 50 1.26 1.26 -21.72
C SER A 50 2.77 1.38 -21.82
N ILE A 51 3.49 1.21 -20.69
CA ILE A 51 4.96 1.18 -20.68
C ILE A 51 5.47 -0.02 -21.48
N GLY A 52 4.91 -1.22 -21.26
CA GLY A 52 5.30 -2.43 -21.97
C GLY A 52 5.22 -2.30 -23.49
N ARG A 53 4.15 -1.67 -23.99
CA ARG A 53 3.98 -1.34 -25.42
C ARG A 53 5.02 -0.35 -25.92
N LEU A 54 5.32 0.72 -25.18
CA LEU A 54 6.36 1.69 -25.55
C LEU A 54 7.76 1.04 -25.61
N LEU A 55 8.01 0.06 -24.75
CA LEU A 55 9.25 -0.71 -24.70
C LEU A 55 9.31 -1.86 -25.74
N ASN A 56 8.20 -2.17 -26.43
CA ASN A 56 8.04 -3.36 -27.28
C ASN A 56 8.43 -4.67 -26.56
N LYS A 57 8.02 -4.82 -25.30
CA LYS A 57 8.31 -6.01 -24.46
C LYS A 57 7.05 -6.84 -24.21
N ASP A 58 6.40 -7.31 -25.28
CA ASP A 58 5.09 -7.98 -25.20
C ASP A 58 5.05 -9.18 -24.25
N GLU A 59 6.06 -10.07 -24.31
CA GLU A 59 6.13 -11.27 -23.45
C GLU A 59 6.26 -10.89 -21.96
N LYS A 60 7.18 -9.98 -21.63
CA LYS A 60 7.36 -9.51 -20.25
C LYS A 60 6.14 -8.71 -19.76
N THR A 61 5.48 -7.99 -20.66
CA THR A 61 4.23 -7.29 -20.34
C THR A 61 3.18 -8.29 -19.93
N ALA A 62 2.95 -9.35 -20.72
CA ALA A 62 1.97 -10.38 -20.39
C ALA A 62 2.25 -11.03 -19.01
N GLU A 63 3.51 -11.34 -18.72
CA GLU A 63 3.92 -11.89 -17.40
C GLU A 63 3.58 -10.93 -16.26
N LEU A 64 3.94 -9.64 -16.37
CA LEU A 64 3.68 -8.65 -15.33
C LEU A 64 2.18 -8.41 -15.13
N LEU A 65 1.41 -8.37 -16.22
CA LEU A 65 -0.04 -8.21 -16.13
C LEU A 65 -0.72 -9.41 -15.48
N GLU A 66 -0.25 -10.63 -15.75
CA GLU A 66 -0.74 -11.85 -15.08
C GLU A 66 -0.47 -11.79 -13.58
N ILE A 67 0.75 -11.40 -13.16
CA ILE A 67 1.10 -11.25 -11.74
C ILE A 67 0.20 -10.22 -11.04
N LEU A 68 0.01 -9.04 -11.64
CA LEU A 68 -0.82 -7.97 -11.07
C LEU A 68 -2.29 -8.41 -10.94
N ASP A 69 -2.81 -9.04 -11.98
CA ASP A 69 -4.21 -9.48 -12.01
C ASP A 69 -4.46 -10.63 -11.04
N ASP A 70 -3.57 -11.63 -11.00
CA ASP A 70 -3.68 -12.78 -10.12
C ASP A 70 -3.64 -12.37 -8.64
N GLU A 71 -2.76 -11.44 -8.25
CA GLU A 71 -2.65 -11.02 -6.85
C GLU A 71 -3.97 -10.38 -6.36
N VAL A 72 -4.53 -9.46 -7.15
CA VAL A 72 -5.81 -8.82 -6.86
C VAL A 72 -6.93 -9.87 -6.80
N HIS A 73 -6.97 -10.80 -7.77
CA HIS A 73 -7.99 -11.83 -7.83
C HIS A 73 -7.92 -12.82 -6.67
N ILE A 74 -6.72 -13.26 -6.28
CA ILE A 74 -6.51 -14.16 -5.14
C ILE A 74 -7.05 -13.53 -3.86
N ILE A 75 -6.71 -12.27 -3.60
CA ILE A 75 -7.14 -11.55 -2.41
C ILE A 75 -8.66 -11.44 -2.38
N ILE A 76 -9.27 -10.92 -3.46
CA ILE A 76 -10.72 -10.74 -3.55
C ILE A 76 -11.45 -12.09 -3.42
N HIS A 77 -10.95 -13.15 -4.06
CA HIS A 77 -11.58 -14.46 -4.07
C HIS A 77 -11.59 -15.12 -2.69
N LYS A 78 -10.48 -15.04 -1.94
CA LYS A 78 -10.41 -15.56 -0.57
C LYS A 78 -11.37 -14.85 0.37
N LEU A 79 -11.64 -13.57 0.12
CA LEU A 79 -12.46 -12.70 0.97
C LEU A 79 -13.93 -12.61 0.56
N LYS A 80 -14.34 -13.22 -0.56
CA LYS A 80 -15.70 -13.08 -1.15
C LYS A 80 -16.86 -13.49 -0.23
N PHE A 81 -16.58 -14.27 0.82
CA PHE A 81 -17.58 -14.72 1.78
C PHE A 81 -17.58 -13.95 3.11
N ILE A 82 -16.67 -12.98 3.27
CA ILE A 82 -16.65 -12.10 4.45
C ILE A 82 -17.69 -11.02 4.24
N ALA A 83 -18.69 -10.98 5.12
CA ALA A 83 -19.70 -9.92 5.10
C ALA A 83 -19.05 -8.56 5.36
N ALA A 84 -19.58 -7.50 4.76
CA ALA A 84 -19.04 -6.16 4.96
C ALA A 84 -19.02 -5.75 6.45
N SER A 85 -19.98 -6.21 7.25
CA SER A 85 -20.02 -5.98 8.71
C SER A 85 -18.88 -6.61 9.48
N ASP A 86 -18.25 -7.64 8.92
CA ASP A 86 -17.17 -8.41 9.57
C ASP A 86 -15.78 -7.93 9.13
N ARG A 87 -15.72 -6.93 8.23
CA ARG A 87 -14.47 -6.31 7.78
C ARG A 87 -14.03 -5.28 8.81
N PRO A 88 -12.74 -5.26 9.22
CA PRO A 88 -12.25 -4.29 10.19
C PRO A 88 -12.29 -2.88 9.62
N LYS A 89 -12.69 -1.91 10.44
CA LYS A 89 -12.49 -0.49 10.14
C LYS A 89 -11.04 -0.10 10.39
N VAL A 90 -10.40 0.56 9.42
CA VAL A 90 -8.95 0.79 9.40
C VAL A 90 -8.63 2.27 9.30
N ILE A 91 -7.72 2.75 10.16
CA ILE A 91 -7.07 4.05 10.02
C ILE A 91 -5.60 3.83 9.65
N LEU A 92 -5.12 4.60 8.68
CA LEU A 92 -3.70 4.74 8.35
C LEU A 92 -3.16 6.07 8.88
N LEU A 93 -1.93 6.07 9.40
CA LEU A 93 -1.22 7.24 9.89
C LEU A 93 0.12 7.43 9.19
N ASP A 94 0.36 8.63 8.67
CA ASP A 94 1.67 9.08 8.13
C ASP A 94 2.47 9.89 9.16
N GLY A 95 1.80 10.35 10.22
CA GLY A 95 2.34 11.27 11.22
C GLY A 95 1.81 10.93 12.61
N LEU A 96 2.62 11.10 13.66
CA LEU A 96 2.24 10.77 15.04
C LEU A 96 2.19 11.98 15.98
N ASN A 97 2.80 13.12 15.62
CA ASN A 97 2.79 14.32 16.46
C ASN A 97 2.86 15.63 15.63
N PRO A 98 1.72 16.28 15.33
CA PRO A 98 0.35 15.78 15.56
C PRO A 98 0.07 14.55 14.70
N ALA A 99 -0.95 13.77 15.07
CA ALA A 99 -1.37 12.62 14.27
C ALA A 99 -1.85 13.07 12.88
N VAL A 100 -1.31 12.48 11.82
CA VAL A 100 -1.69 12.77 10.43
C VAL A 100 -2.33 11.52 9.86
N ILE A 101 -3.64 11.56 9.66
CA ILE A 101 -4.39 10.48 9.02
C ILE A 101 -4.12 10.51 7.52
N ASN A 102 -3.69 9.37 6.98
CA ASN A 102 -3.47 9.21 5.55
C ASN A 102 -4.81 9.20 4.80
N THR A 103 -4.95 10.06 3.80
CA THR A 103 -6.15 10.18 2.96
C THR A 103 -5.86 9.86 1.48
N SER A 104 -4.82 9.09 1.20
CA SER A 104 -4.43 8.71 -0.16
C SER A 104 -5.48 7.79 -0.78
N ASP A 105 -6.19 8.24 -1.82
CA ASP A 105 -7.21 7.44 -2.51
C ASP A 105 -6.70 6.05 -2.92
N TYR A 106 -5.43 5.97 -3.32
CA TYR A 106 -4.75 4.71 -3.61
C TYR A 106 -4.70 3.76 -2.41
N LEU A 107 -4.24 4.22 -1.24
CA LEU A 107 -4.20 3.37 -0.04
C LEU A 107 -5.60 3.04 0.49
N GLN A 108 -6.56 3.97 0.35
CA GLN A 108 -7.96 3.70 0.66
C GLN A 108 -8.51 2.57 -0.22
N GLU A 109 -8.14 2.53 -1.50
CA GLU A 109 -8.52 1.45 -2.41
C GLU A 109 -7.81 0.13 -2.08
N CYS A 110 -6.51 0.18 -1.79
CA CYS A 110 -5.75 -1.01 -1.36
C CYS A 110 -6.34 -1.64 -0.09
N ILE A 111 -6.75 -0.84 0.89
CA ILE A 111 -7.44 -1.34 2.10
C ILE A 111 -8.73 -2.08 1.73
N LYS A 112 -9.53 -1.56 0.79
CA LYS A 112 -10.79 -2.21 0.39
C LYS A 112 -10.53 -3.55 -0.29
N ILE A 113 -9.53 -3.61 -1.17
CA ILE A 113 -9.10 -4.86 -1.84
C ILE A 113 -8.65 -5.88 -0.78
N ALA A 114 -7.80 -5.46 0.17
CA ALA A 114 -7.30 -6.27 1.28
C ALA A 114 -8.37 -6.66 2.32
N GLY A 115 -9.63 -6.26 2.14
CA GLY A 115 -10.74 -6.68 2.98
C GLY A 115 -10.98 -5.84 4.23
N GLY A 116 -10.48 -4.61 4.27
CA GLY A 116 -10.82 -3.62 5.30
C GLY A 116 -11.91 -2.64 4.85
N ILE A 117 -12.31 -1.78 5.78
CA ILE A 117 -13.15 -0.61 5.54
C ILE A 117 -12.33 0.61 5.99
N PRO A 118 -11.91 1.49 5.07
CA PRO A 118 -11.21 2.68 5.50
C PRO A 118 -12.11 3.60 6.33
N THR A 119 -11.57 4.20 7.38
CA THR A 119 -12.24 5.20 8.20
C THR A 119 -11.30 6.35 8.54
N TYR A 120 -11.87 7.49 8.89
CA TYR A 120 -11.14 8.66 9.41
C TYR A 120 -11.58 9.00 10.84
N THR A 121 -12.47 8.18 11.41
CA THR A 121 -13.04 8.38 12.74
C THR A 121 -12.34 7.47 13.73
N ILE A 122 -11.46 8.04 14.57
CA ILE A 122 -10.59 7.30 15.51
C ILE A 122 -11.38 6.35 16.41
N SER A 123 -12.53 6.79 16.94
CA SER A 123 -13.37 5.97 17.83
C SER A 123 -13.98 4.74 17.16
N GLU A 124 -14.04 4.71 15.83
CA GLU A 124 -14.58 3.57 15.07
C GLU A 124 -13.49 2.61 14.57
N ALA A 125 -12.21 2.95 14.73
CA ALA A 125 -11.12 2.15 14.20
C ALA A 125 -10.98 0.83 14.96
N ASP A 126 -11.12 -0.28 14.24
CA ASP A 126 -10.84 -1.62 14.76
C ASP A 126 -9.35 -1.97 14.61
N LYS A 127 -8.67 -1.34 13.63
CA LYS A 127 -7.23 -1.44 13.40
C LYS A 127 -6.64 -0.07 13.11
N VAL A 128 -5.46 0.20 13.66
CA VAL A 128 -4.65 1.38 13.34
C VAL A 128 -3.34 0.90 12.75
N ILE A 129 -2.99 1.40 11.57
CA ILE A 129 -1.75 1.08 10.87
C ILE A 129 -0.94 2.38 10.78
N ILE A 130 0.29 2.34 11.26
CA ILE A 130 1.25 3.44 11.23
C ILE A 130 2.26 3.12 10.15
N ILE A 131 2.42 4.00 9.17
CA ILE A 131 3.47 3.88 8.17
C ILE A 131 4.71 4.55 8.75
N ASN A 132 5.75 3.77 9.06
CA ASN A 132 6.99 4.30 9.60
C ASN A 132 7.79 5.00 8.49
N SER A 133 7.80 6.32 8.49
CA SER A 133 8.70 7.12 7.66
C SER A 133 9.97 7.49 8.42
N GLU A 134 11.02 7.94 7.72
CA GLU A 134 12.27 8.39 8.36
C GLU A 134 12.06 9.54 9.36
N GLU A 135 10.98 10.32 9.21
CA GLU A 135 10.61 11.41 10.13
C GLU A 135 9.89 10.93 11.40
N LEU A 136 9.39 9.69 11.40
CA LEU A 136 8.65 9.11 12.51
C LEU A 136 9.54 8.33 13.46
N THR A 137 9.31 8.51 14.77
CA THR A 137 10.02 7.76 15.80
C THR A 137 9.07 6.81 16.49
N ILE A 138 9.43 5.53 16.55
CA ILE A 138 8.69 4.48 17.28
C ILE A 138 8.45 4.91 18.76
N ALA A 139 9.36 5.69 19.33
CA ALA A 139 9.23 6.25 20.68
C ALA A 139 8.03 7.19 20.87
N GLN A 140 7.45 7.75 19.80
CA GLN A 140 6.23 8.58 19.86
C GLN A 140 4.95 7.75 19.93
N ILE A 141 4.98 6.48 19.49
CA ILE A 141 3.78 5.62 19.46
C ILE A 141 3.13 5.51 20.83
N PRO A 142 3.84 5.20 21.95
CA PRO A 142 3.21 5.14 23.26
C PRO A 142 2.48 6.42 23.67
N ALA A 143 3.06 7.59 23.35
CA ALA A 143 2.46 8.88 23.67
C ALA A 143 1.18 9.12 22.85
N LEU A 144 1.19 8.80 21.55
CA LEU A 144 0.02 8.86 20.70
C LEU A 144 -1.10 7.95 21.23
N LEU A 145 -0.79 6.69 21.51
CA LEU A 145 -1.80 5.71 21.93
C LEU A 145 -2.35 6.00 23.33
N SER A 146 -1.61 6.75 24.15
CA SER A 146 -2.05 7.21 25.48
C SER A 146 -2.88 8.49 25.44
N ASP A 147 -2.95 9.20 24.30
CA ASP A 147 -3.86 10.32 24.13
C ASP A 147 -5.31 9.85 24.29
N THR A 148 -6.13 10.64 24.96
CA THR A 148 -7.57 10.43 25.14
C THR A 148 -8.32 10.11 23.84
N ASN A 149 -7.90 10.68 22.71
CA ASN A 149 -8.53 10.41 21.42
C ASN A 149 -8.30 8.98 20.93
N TRP A 150 -7.11 8.42 21.19
CA TRP A 150 -6.67 7.13 20.66
C TRP A 150 -6.90 5.98 21.62
N SER A 151 -6.63 6.20 22.91
CA SER A 151 -6.79 5.19 23.97
C SER A 151 -8.20 4.63 24.06
N ASP A 152 -9.20 5.39 23.63
CA ASP A 152 -10.59 4.96 23.62
C ASP A 152 -11.04 4.16 22.38
N SER A 153 -10.23 4.10 21.32
CA SER A 153 -10.53 3.32 20.12
C SER A 153 -10.54 1.81 20.36
N ASN A 154 -11.31 1.06 19.57
CA ASN A 154 -11.27 -0.40 19.59
C ASN A 154 -9.87 -0.91 19.28
N ALA A 155 -9.19 -0.26 18.32
CA ALA A 155 -7.85 -0.62 17.90
C ALA A 155 -6.86 -0.66 19.07
N VAL A 156 -6.81 0.41 19.89
CA VAL A 156 -5.89 0.44 21.05
C VAL A 156 -6.33 -0.54 22.12
N LYS A 157 -7.63 -0.59 22.46
CA LYS A 157 -8.17 -1.49 23.50
C LYS A 157 -7.94 -2.97 23.20
N LEU A 158 -7.92 -3.35 21.93
CA LEU A 158 -7.75 -4.73 21.45
C LEU A 158 -6.33 -5.02 20.94
N ASN A 159 -5.36 -4.13 21.21
CA ASN A 159 -3.97 -4.23 20.73
C ASN A 159 -3.86 -4.42 19.21
N GLN A 160 -4.77 -3.85 18.43
CA GLN A 160 -4.78 -3.89 16.96
C GLN A 160 -4.08 -2.65 16.38
N VAL A 161 -2.85 -2.40 16.83
CA VAL A 161 -1.98 -1.35 16.31
C VAL A 161 -0.82 -2.01 15.57
N PHE A 162 -0.58 -1.58 14.34
CA PHE A 162 0.42 -2.15 13.45
C PHE A 162 1.36 -1.06 12.97
N LEU A 163 2.62 -1.41 12.77
CA LEU A 163 3.65 -0.55 12.21
C LEU A 163 4.15 -1.18 10.92
N ILE A 164 4.02 -0.48 9.81
CA ILE A 164 4.67 -0.84 8.55
C ILE A 164 6.05 -0.18 8.57
N ASN A 165 7.11 -0.97 8.66
CA ASN A 165 8.49 -0.51 8.67
C ASN A 165 9.06 -0.36 7.24
N LYS A 166 8.33 0.34 6.40
CA LYS A 166 8.72 0.65 5.03
C LYS A 166 8.32 2.08 4.72
N GLU A 167 9.32 2.95 4.63
CA GLU A 167 9.10 4.38 4.44
C GLU A 167 8.33 4.69 3.14
N GLU A 168 8.66 4.00 2.05
CA GLU A 168 8.08 4.27 0.74
C GLU A 168 6.66 3.72 0.55
N PHE A 169 6.10 3.06 1.58
CA PHE A 169 4.80 2.42 1.53
C PHE A 169 3.69 3.41 1.19
N GLY A 170 3.06 3.23 0.04
CA GLY A 170 1.96 4.05 -0.47
C GLY A 170 2.33 5.47 -0.89
N LYS A 171 3.62 5.86 -0.85
CA LYS A 171 4.08 7.19 -1.29
C LYS A 171 4.04 7.34 -2.81
N THR A 172 4.32 6.25 -3.52
CA THR A 172 4.32 6.20 -4.99
C THR A 172 3.38 5.11 -5.49
N PRO A 173 2.09 5.45 -5.74
CA PRO A 173 1.09 4.49 -6.19
C PRO A 173 1.56 3.66 -7.38
N GLY A 174 1.43 2.33 -7.28
CA GLY A 174 1.82 1.40 -8.34
C GLY A 174 3.27 0.92 -8.32
N ALA A 175 4.18 1.58 -7.60
CA ALA A 175 5.60 1.20 -7.59
C ALA A 175 5.85 -0.18 -6.94
N ASP A 176 5.16 -0.45 -5.83
CA ASP A 176 5.26 -1.69 -5.04
C ASP A 176 3.90 -2.36 -4.83
N TYR A 177 2.98 -2.24 -5.80
CA TYR A 177 1.56 -2.55 -5.63
C TYR A 177 1.25 -3.92 -5.02
N CYS A 178 1.85 -5.00 -5.54
CA CYS A 178 1.60 -6.34 -5.01
C CYS A 178 2.04 -6.46 -3.54
N LEU A 179 3.27 -6.02 -3.22
CA LEU A 179 3.80 -6.08 -1.85
C LEU A 179 2.93 -5.25 -0.88
N GLU A 180 2.40 -4.12 -1.32
CA GLU A 180 1.52 -3.28 -0.51
C GLU A 180 0.16 -3.94 -0.25
N LEU A 181 -0.41 -4.59 -1.27
CA LEU A 181 -1.62 -5.39 -1.13
C LEU A 181 -1.41 -6.59 -0.20
N GLU A 182 -0.33 -7.35 -0.38
CA GLU A 182 0.03 -8.49 0.46
C GLU A 182 0.20 -8.06 1.93
N THR A 183 0.92 -6.96 2.17
CA THR A 183 1.12 -6.38 3.50
C THR A 183 -0.21 -6.05 4.18
N LEU A 184 -1.10 -5.35 3.46
CA LEU A 184 -2.42 -5.00 4.01
C LEU A 184 -3.29 -6.24 4.20
N ALA A 185 -3.31 -7.18 3.24
CA ALA A 185 -4.10 -8.40 3.34
C ALA A 185 -3.66 -9.26 4.54
N GLU A 186 -2.36 -9.36 4.80
CA GLU A 186 -1.82 -10.09 5.95
C GLU A 186 -2.20 -9.42 7.29
N ILE A 187 -2.09 -8.08 7.40
CA ILE A 187 -2.48 -7.33 8.61
C ILE A 187 -4.00 -7.39 8.88
N LEU A 188 -4.79 -7.22 7.82
CA LEU A 188 -6.23 -7.05 7.92
C LEU A 188 -6.95 -8.40 8.05
N GLN A 189 -6.45 -9.43 7.38
CA GLN A 189 -7.10 -10.73 7.23
C GLN A 189 -6.12 -11.90 7.50
N PRO A 190 -5.42 -11.94 8.66
CA PRO A 190 -4.36 -12.92 8.96
C PRO A 190 -4.84 -14.38 9.03
N LYS A 191 -6.16 -14.61 9.05
CA LYS A 191 -6.75 -15.96 8.97
C LYS A 191 -6.70 -16.55 7.55
N TYR A 192 -6.56 -15.70 6.54
CA TYR A 192 -6.65 -16.07 5.12
C TYR A 192 -5.34 -15.88 4.37
N PHE A 193 -4.50 -14.96 4.86
CA PHE A 193 -3.23 -14.58 4.25
C PHE A 193 -2.09 -14.72 5.24
N PHE A 194 -1.02 -15.33 4.75
CA PHE A 194 0.26 -15.49 5.44
C PHE A 194 1.34 -15.44 4.37
N TYR A 195 1.84 -14.23 4.11
CA TYR A 195 2.89 -13.96 3.12
C TYR A 195 4.28 -13.97 3.79
N GLY A 196 4.34 -13.96 5.14
CA GLY A 196 5.59 -13.97 5.88
C GLY A 196 6.24 -12.59 5.96
N LEU A 197 5.45 -11.52 5.82
CA LEU A 197 5.95 -10.14 5.85
C LEU A 197 6.06 -9.61 7.28
N GLU A 198 5.44 -10.28 8.27
CA GLU A 198 5.58 -9.92 9.68
C GLU A 198 7.04 -10.03 10.14
N GLY A 199 7.53 -9.01 10.85
CA GLY A 199 8.91 -8.88 11.31
C GLY A 199 9.87 -8.29 10.26
N ASN A 200 9.51 -8.31 8.98
CA ASN A 200 10.32 -7.78 7.88
C ASN A 200 9.74 -6.46 7.35
N THR A 201 8.47 -6.47 6.94
CA THR A 201 7.76 -5.30 6.38
C THR A 201 6.90 -4.63 7.43
N TRP A 202 6.27 -5.39 8.32
CA TRP A 202 5.38 -4.85 9.33
C TRP A 202 5.49 -5.62 10.65
N ILE A 203 5.11 -4.98 11.76
CA ILE A 203 5.02 -5.60 13.08
C ILE A 203 3.75 -5.16 13.80
N GLN A 204 3.24 -5.98 14.72
CA GLN A 204 2.19 -5.56 15.64
C GLN A 204 2.81 -4.85 16.85
N PHE A 205 2.32 -3.64 17.16
CA PHE A 205 2.74 -2.89 18.33
C PHE A 205 1.84 -3.23 19.52
N GLN A 206 2.44 -3.54 20.67
CA GLN A 206 1.73 -3.82 21.92
C GLN A 206 2.21 -2.86 23.00
N LEU A 207 1.28 -2.19 23.67
CA LEU A 207 1.56 -1.43 24.89
C LEU A 207 1.81 -2.46 26.01
N GLN A 208 3.03 -2.46 26.56
CA GLN A 208 3.35 -3.22 27.77
C GLN A 208 2.75 -2.59 29.02
#